data_AF-A0A3N4UZJ1-F1
#
_entry.id   AF-A0A3N4UZJ1-F1
#
_cell.length_a   1.000
_cell.length_b   1.000
_cell.length_c   1.000
_cell.angle_alpha   90.00
_cell.angle_beta   90.00
_cell.angle_gamma   90.00
#
_symmetry.space_group_name_H-M   'P 1'
#
loop_
_entity.id
_entity.type
_entity.pdbx_description
1 polymer ?
#
loop_
_entity_poly.entity_id
_entity_poly.type
_entity_poly.pdbx_seq_one_letter_code
_entity_poly.pdbx_strand_id
1 'polypeptide(L)'
;MPFEQKYSPDTREASLARVLERREAEPGNRAIIRETADEFQVGEQSLRGWIRAHEKANTPDEPVSEAPEVVETAAAPVAAGPEAPAEPPVRRGRPSAAASADARVAELETEVAKLRRDRETLKSALAVLLSD
;
A
#
# COMPACT_ATOMS: atom_id res chain seq x y z
N MET A 1 28.78 -12.99 2.46
CA MET A 1 28.25 -14.13 1.68
C MET A 1 26.86 -13.75 1.20
N PRO A 2 26.57 -13.76 -0.10
CA PRO A 2 25.21 -13.54 -0.59
C PRO A 2 24.31 -14.71 -0.15
N PHE A 3 23.13 -14.42 0.39
CA PHE A 3 22.14 -15.45 0.70
C PHE A 3 21.51 -15.92 -0.61
N GLU A 4 21.48 -17.23 -0.85
CA GLU A 4 20.72 -17.82 -1.96
C GLU A 4 19.23 -17.49 -1.78
N GLN A 5 18.69 -16.69 -2.69
CA GLN A 5 17.26 -16.39 -2.72
C GLN A 5 16.52 -17.63 -3.21
N LYS A 6 15.75 -18.26 -2.32
CA LYS A 6 14.97 -19.47 -2.58
C LYS A 6 13.92 -19.31 -3.69
N TYR A 7 13.48 -18.08 -3.95
CA TYR A 7 12.46 -17.75 -4.95
C TYR A 7 12.98 -16.65 -5.87
N SER A 8 12.72 -16.79 -7.17
CA SER A 8 13.03 -15.73 -8.13
C SER A 8 12.09 -14.53 -7.92
N PRO A 9 12.52 -13.32 -8.32
CA PRO A 9 11.64 -12.15 -8.32
C PRO A 9 10.38 -12.37 -9.17
N ASP A 10 10.52 -13.03 -10.33
CA ASP A 10 9.41 -13.32 -11.23
C ASP A 10 8.32 -14.18 -10.58
N THR A 11 8.70 -15.23 -9.82
CA THR A 11 7.72 -16.08 -9.10
C THR A 11 7.02 -15.29 -8.00
N ARG A 12 7.75 -14.41 -7.30
CA ARG A 12 7.17 -13.53 -6.28
C ARG A 12 6.16 -12.57 -6.90
N GLU A 13 6.49 -11.94 -8.02
CA GLU A 13 5.60 -10.99 -8.71
C GLU A 13 4.36 -11.69 -9.29
N ALA A 14 4.54 -12.83 -9.95
CA ALA A 14 3.44 -13.59 -10.54
C ALA A 14 2.47 -14.12 -9.47
N SER A 15 2.98 -14.66 -8.36
CA SER A 15 2.14 -15.14 -7.26
C SER A 15 1.38 -14.00 -6.57
N LEU A 16 2.01 -12.83 -6.40
CA LEU A 16 1.32 -11.64 -5.88
C LEU A 16 0.20 -11.17 -6.81
N ALA A 17 0.48 -11.03 -8.11
CA ALA A 17 -0.49 -10.60 -9.10
C ALA A 17 -1.72 -11.52 -9.11
N ARG A 18 -1.50 -12.84 -9.05
CA ARG A 18 -2.57 -13.83 -9.00
C ARG A 18 -3.45 -13.69 -7.75
N VAL A 19 -2.87 -13.43 -6.59
CA VAL A 19 -3.65 -13.21 -5.36
C VAL A 19 -4.51 -11.96 -5.47
N LEU A 20 -3.97 -10.86 -6.01
CA LEU A 20 -4.71 -9.60 -6.15
C LEU A 20 -5.89 -9.75 -7.10
N GLU A 21 -5.67 -10.36 -8.26
CA GLU A 21 -6.73 -10.68 -9.24
C GLU A 21 -7.85 -11.51 -8.59
N ARG A 22 -7.50 -12.59 -7.87
CA ARG A 22 -8.49 -13.44 -7.22
C ARG A 22 -9.25 -12.73 -6.10
N ARG A 23 -8.60 -11.83 -5.35
CA ARG A 23 -9.25 -11.04 -4.30
C ARG A 23 -10.26 -10.04 -4.88
N GLU A 24 -10.01 -9.53 -6.09
CA GLU A 24 -10.93 -8.66 -6.81
C GLU A 24 -12.15 -9.45 -7.32
N ALA A 25 -11.93 -10.64 -7.87
CA ALA A 25 -13.01 -11.50 -8.36
C ALA A 25 -13.87 -12.11 -7.23
N GLU A 26 -13.24 -12.51 -6.11
CA GLU A 26 -13.88 -13.22 -5.00
C GLU A 26 -13.54 -12.58 -3.64
N PRO A 27 -14.11 -11.39 -3.34
CA PRO A 27 -13.86 -10.72 -2.08
C PRO A 27 -14.37 -11.57 -0.91
N GLY A 28 -13.48 -11.86 0.03
CA GLY A 28 -13.79 -12.65 1.24
C GLY A 28 -13.43 -14.13 1.17
N ASN A 29 -13.02 -14.66 0.02
CA ASN A 29 -12.49 -16.01 -0.06
C ASN A 29 -11.14 -16.09 0.67
N ARG A 30 -11.14 -16.78 1.82
CA ARG A 30 -9.95 -16.94 2.68
C ARG A 30 -8.95 -17.97 2.17
N ALA A 31 -9.35 -18.82 1.21
CA ALA A 31 -8.51 -19.89 0.67
C ALA A 31 -7.55 -19.40 -0.43
N ILE A 32 -7.77 -18.22 -1.02
CA ILE A 32 -6.98 -17.66 -2.13
C ILE A 32 -5.47 -17.78 -1.87
N ILE A 33 -5.01 -17.36 -0.69
CA ILE A 33 -3.58 -17.34 -0.38
C ILE A 33 -3.01 -18.76 -0.35
N ARG A 34 -3.74 -19.72 0.22
CA ARG A 34 -3.30 -21.12 0.29
C ARG A 34 -3.25 -21.73 -1.11
N GLU A 35 -4.31 -21.58 -1.88
CA GLU A 35 -4.40 -22.15 -3.23
C GLU A 35 -3.35 -21.55 -4.17
N THR A 36 -3.11 -20.24 -4.09
CA THR A 36 -2.05 -19.60 -4.89
C THR A 36 -0.66 -19.96 -4.39
N ALA A 37 -0.46 -20.18 -3.09
CA ALA A 37 0.81 -20.68 -2.57
C ALA A 37 1.14 -22.08 -3.13
N ASP A 38 0.13 -22.96 -3.17
CA ASP A 38 0.26 -24.30 -3.75
C ASP A 38 0.52 -24.24 -5.27
N GLU A 39 -0.18 -23.36 -6.01
CA GLU A 39 -0.02 -23.17 -7.46
C GLU A 39 1.41 -22.75 -7.85
N PHE A 40 2.02 -21.84 -7.10
CA PHE A 40 3.36 -21.31 -7.38
C PHE A 40 4.48 -22.02 -6.59
N GLN A 41 4.14 -23.05 -5.82
CA GLN A 41 5.08 -23.79 -4.94
C GLN A 41 5.86 -22.87 -3.98
N VAL A 42 5.22 -21.80 -3.52
CA VAL A 42 5.78 -20.86 -2.54
C VAL A 42 5.21 -21.16 -1.15
N GLY A 43 5.98 -20.88 -0.10
CA GLY A 43 5.45 -21.03 1.26
C GLY A 43 4.32 -20.04 1.53
N GLU A 44 3.20 -20.49 2.12
CA GLU A 44 2.05 -19.64 2.43
C GLU A 44 2.45 -18.43 3.30
N GLN A 45 3.34 -18.64 4.27
CA GLN A 45 3.84 -17.56 5.14
C GLN A 45 4.71 -16.55 4.38
N SER A 46 5.48 -17.00 3.39
CA SER A 46 6.26 -16.11 2.51
C SER A 46 5.33 -15.25 1.66
N LEU A 47 4.31 -15.86 1.06
CA LEU A 47 3.32 -15.15 0.25
C LEU A 47 2.54 -14.12 1.09
N ARG A 48 2.13 -14.48 2.31
CA ARG A 48 1.53 -13.53 3.27
C ARG A 48 2.45 -12.37 3.61
N GLY A 49 3.75 -12.63 3.75
CA GLY A 49 4.76 -11.60 3.99
C GLY A 49 4.89 -10.64 2.80
N TRP A 50 4.91 -11.18 1.58
CA TRP A 50 4.96 -10.38 0.36
C TRP A 50 3.70 -9.55 0.16
N ILE A 51 2.52 -10.10 0.45
CA ILE A 51 1.26 -9.36 0.39
C ILE A 51 1.30 -8.18 1.37
N ARG A 52 1.70 -8.41 2.63
CA ARG A 52 1.84 -7.33 3.62
C ARG A 52 2.84 -6.27 3.20
N ALA A 53 3.96 -6.67 2.60
CA ALA A 53 4.96 -5.73 2.08
C ALA A 53 4.40 -4.92 0.89
N HIS A 54 3.65 -5.56 0.01
CA HIS A 54 2.97 -4.91 -1.13
C HIS A 54 1.88 -3.95 -0.65
N GLU A 55 1.04 -4.37 0.31
CA GLU A 55 0.04 -3.54 0.95
C GLU A 55 0.70 -2.34 1.64
N LYS A 56 1.80 -2.54 2.40
CA LYS A 56 2.54 -1.45 3.03
C LYS A 56 3.17 -0.49 2.02
N ALA A 57 3.70 -1.00 0.91
CA ALA A 57 4.30 -0.17 -0.14
C ALA A 57 3.25 0.66 -0.91
N ASN A 58 2.01 0.17 -1.00
CA ASN A 58 0.91 0.84 -1.68
C ASN A 58 -0.02 1.62 -0.73
N THR A 59 0.00 1.32 0.56
CA THR A 59 -0.69 2.11 1.58
C THR A 59 0.16 3.35 1.82
N PRO A 60 -0.38 4.56 1.62
CA PRO A 60 0.35 5.77 1.93
C PRO A 60 0.79 5.75 3.39
N ASP A 61 2.02 6.21 3.66
CA ASP A 61 2.65 6.27 4.98
C ASP A 61 1.78 7.12 5.93
N GLU A 62 0.76 6.50 6.53
CA GLU A 62 0.16 7.00 7.75
C GLU A 62 1.16 6.68 8.86
N PRO A 63 1.83 7.67 9.48
CA PRO A 63 2.46 7.41 10.75
C PRO A 63 1.31 7.09 11.71
N VAL A 64 1.05 5.79 11.89
CA VAL A 64 0.37 5.31 13.08
C VAL A 64 1.23 5.82 14.22
N SER A 65 0.71 6.84 14.89
CA SER A 65 1.25 7.35 16.13
C SER A 65 1.30 6.17 17.10
N GLU A 66 2.44 5.48 17.15
CA GLU A 66 2.78 4.54 18.20
C GLU A 66 2.80 5.31 19.52
N ALA A 67 1.73 5.18 20.30
CA ALA A 67 1.77 5.40 21.73
C ALA A 67 1.89 4.01 22.39
N PRO A 68 2.94 3.77 23.21
CA PRO A 68 3.19 2.47 23.81
C PRO A 68 2.23 2.17 24.99
N GLU A 69 2.14 0.89 25.31
CA GLU A 69 1.35 0.20 26.34
C GLU A 69 1.25 0.89 27.72
N VAL A 70 0.10 0.73 28.40
CA VAL A 70 0.05 0.39 29.84
C VAL A 70 -1.25 -0.34 30.22
N VAL A 71 -1.09 -1.17 31.25
CA VAL A 71 -1.88 -2.30 31.73
C VAL A 71 -2.90 -1.85 32.81
N GLU A 72 -3.92 -2.70 33.04
CA GLU A 72 -4.54 -3.01 34.35
C GLU A 72 -5.78 -2.22 34.87
N THR A 73 -6.95 -2.89 34.75
CA THR A 73 -7.94 -3.27 35.80
C THR A 73 -8.71 -2.24 36.67
N ALA A 74 -10.02 -2.49 36.71
CA ALA A 74 -11.04 -2.30 37.76
C ALA A 74 -11.86 -0.99 37.92
N ALA A 75 -13.17 -1.26 38.05
CA ALA A 75 -14.24 -0.55 38.77
C ALA A 75 -15.06 0.51 38.01
N ALA A 76 -16.34 0.16 37.75
CA ALA A 76 -17.47 1.05 37.47
C ALA A 76 -18.09 1.57 38.80
N PRO A 77 -19.17 2.37 38.78
CA PRO A 77 -19.39 3.67 38.12
C PRO A 77 -19.95 4.72 39.12
N VAL A 78 -19.82 6.03 38.86
CA VAL A 78 -20.62 7.06 39.59
C VAL A 78 -21.11 8.19 38.66
N ALA A 79 -22.43 8.19 38.48
CA ALA A 79 -23.42 9.26 38.39
C ALA A 79 -23.16 10.61 37.67
N ALA A 80 -24.12 10.89 36.77
CA ALA A 80 -24.88 12.13 36.57
C ALA A 80 -24.22 13.39 35.95
N GLY A 81 -24.76 13.80 34.80
CA GLY A 81 -24.41 15.04 34.06
C GLY A 81 -24.90 16.35 34.71
N PRO A 82 -24.89 17.50 33.99
CA PRO A 82 -25.44 17.62 32.63
C PRO A 82 -24.59 18.41 31.61
N GLU A 83 -24.84 18.04 30.36
CA GLU A 83 -24.82 18.80 29.11
C GLU A 83 -24.53 20.31 29.19
N ALA A 84 -23.39 20.71 28.62
CA ALA A 84 -23.16 22.01 28.00
C ALA A 84 -22.50 21.73 26.64
N PRO A 85 -22.90 22.42 25.55
CA PRO A 85 -22.46 22.06 24.21
C PRO A 85 -20.98 22.40 24.08
N ALA A 86 -20.15 21.36 24.05
CA ALA A 86 -18.76 21.48 23.67
C ALA A 86 -18.72 21.87 22.18
N GLU A 87 -18.38 23.12 21.90
CA GLU A 87 -17.90 23.51 20.59
C GLU A 87 -16.78 22.52 20.19
N PRO A 88 -16.87 21.85 19.03
CA PRO A 88 -15.81 20.96 18.61
C PRO A 88 -14.54 21.80 18.42
N PRO A 89 -13.40 21.42 19.01
CA PRO A 89 -12.16 22.11 18.70
C PRO A 89 -11.93 21.92 17.20
N VAL A 90 -12.01 23.02 16.46
CA VAL A 90 -11.62 23.10 15.05
C VAL A 90 -10.20 22.56 14.93
N ARG A 91 -10.10 21.28 14.59
CA ARG A 91 -8.83 20.61 14.32
C ARG A 91 -8.24 21.32 13.12
N ARG A 92 -7.21 22.12 13.37
CA ARG A 92 -6.47 22.85 12.34
C ARG A 92 -5.88 21.84 11.35
N GLY A 93 -6.61 21.66 10.26
CA GLY A 93 -6.18 21.27 8.91
C GLY A 93 -5.12 20.18 8.81
N ARG A 94 -5.43 18.94 9.19
CA ARG A 94 -4.83 17.80 8.48
C ARG A 94 -5.67 17.59 7.23
N PRO A 95 -5.12 17.67 6.00
CA PRO A 95 -5.87 17.27 4.81
C PRO A 95 -6.37 15.84 5.01
N SER A 96 -7.62 15.58 4.61
CA SER A 96 -8.19 14.23 4.66
C SER A 96 -7.24 13.26 3.93
N ALA A 97 -7.11 12.03 4.41
CA ALA A 97 -6.31 11.00 3.73
C ALA A 97 -6.69 10.86 2.25
N ALA A 98 -7.98 11.04 1.92
CA ALA A 98 -8.45 11.10 0.54
C ALA A 98 -7.85 12.30 -0.24
N ALA A 99 -7.85 13.49 0.34
CA ALA A 99 -7.26 14.68 -0.29
C ALA A 99 -5.73 14.56 -0.44
N SER A 100 -5.04 13.87 0.48
CA SER A 100 -3.61 13.56 0.35
C SER A 100 -3.34 12.52 -0.74
N ALA A 101 -4.21 11.52 -0.91
CA ALA A 101 -4.14 10.56 -2.01
C ALA A 101 -4.37 11.26 -3.36
N ASP A 102 -5.38 12.12 -3.46
CA ASP A 102 -5.68 12.89 -4.67
C ASP A 102 -4.52 13.81 -5.08
N ALA A 103 -3.90 14.50 -4.11
CA ALA A 103 -2.73 15.33 -4.36
C ALA A 103 -1.54 14.51 -4.91
N ARG A 104 -1.34 13.30 -4.39
CA ARG A 104 -0.27 12.40 -4.86
C ARG A 104 -0.57 11.84 -6.24
N VAL A 105 -1.83 11.52 -6.54
CA VAL A 105 -2.25 11.10 -7.89
C VAL A 105 -1.94 12.22 -8.88
N ALA A 106 -2.32 13.46 -8.59
CA ALA A 106 -2.04 14.60 -9.45
C ALA A 106 -0.52 14.80 -9.66
N GLU A 107 0.28 14.66 -8.61
CA GLU A 107 1.75 14.71 -8.72
C GLU A 107 2.29 13.61 -9.65
N LEU A 108 1.87 12.36 -9.45
CA LEU A 108 2.29 11.24 -10.28
C LEU A 108 1.87 11.42 -11.75
N GLU A 109 0.68 11.95 -12.02
CA GLU A 109 0.23 12.26 -13.38
C GLU A 109 1.13 13.31 -14.05
N THR A 110 1.54 14.34 -13.31
CA THR A 110 2.48 15.34 -13.85
C THR A 110 3.85 14.75 -14.15
N GLU A 111 4.35 13.86 -13.29
CA GLU A 111 5.62 13.17 -13.48
C GLU A 111 5.57 12.23 -14.69
N VAL A 112 4.50 11.44 -14.82
CA VAL A 112 4.28 10.57 -15.99
C VAL A 112 4.19 11.39 -17.28
N ALA A 113 3.50 12.53 -17.26
CA ALA A 113 3.44 13.42 -18.43
C ALA A 113 4.81 13.97 -18.80
N LYS A 114 5.64 14.33 -17.81
CA LYS A 114 7.03 14.77 -18.04
C LYS A 114 7.88 13.65 -18.63
N LEU A 115 7.89 12.47 -18.01
CA LEU A 115 8.68 11.32 -18.47
C LEU A 115 8.32 10.90 -19.89
N ARG A 116 7.05 11.01 -20.29
CA ARG A 116 6.63 10.73 -21.68
C ARG A 116 7.21 11.72 -22.68
N ARG A 117 7.21 13.02 -22.38
CA ARG A 117 7.83 14.05 -23.23
C ARG A 117 9.34 13.86 -23.34
N ASP A 118 10.00 13.58 -22.22
CA ASP A 118 11.44 13.33 -22.19
C ASP A 118 11.78 12.09 -23.04
N ARG A 119 11.00 11.00 -22.89
CA ARG A 119 11.15 9.79 -23.72
C ARG A 119 10.96 10.07 -25.21
N GLU A 120 9.97 10.87 -25.60
CA GLU A 120 9.77 11.24 -27.00
C GLU A 120 10.96 12.02 -27.56
N THR A 121 11.50 12.96 -26.79
CA THR A 121 12.68 13.75 -27.16
C THR A 121 13.90 12.85 -27.35
N LEU A 122 14.13 11.91 -26.43
CA LEU A 122 15.22 10.93 -26.53
C LEU A 122 15.04 10.02 -27.76
N LYS A 123 13.81 9.58 -28.05
CA LYS A 123 13.52 8.78 -29.25
C LYS A 123 13.81 9.56 -30.54
N SER A 124 13.43 10.84 -30.61
CA SER A 124 13.72 11.68 -31.77
C SER A 124 15.23 11.88 -31.95
N ALA A 125 15.97 12.12 -30.87
CA ALA A 125 17.44 12.25 -30.93
C ALA A 125 18.10 10.95 -31.40
N LEU A 126 17.66 9.80 -30.89
CA LEU A 126 18.14 8.48 -31.33
C LEU A 126 17.82 8.22 -32.80
N ALA A 127 16.63 8.59 -33.28
CA ALA A 127 16.26 8.43 -34.68
C ALA A 127 17.19 9.22 -35.62
N VAL A 128 17.57 10.44 -35.24
CA VAL A 128 18.55 11.24 -36.00
C VAL A 128 19.92 10.54 -36.02
N LEU A 129 20.40 10.05 -34.88
CA LEU A 129 21.69 9.36 -34.77
C LEU A 129 21.76 8.02 -35.52
N LEU A 130 20.63 7.32 -35.65
CA LEU A 130 20.55 6.02 -36.34
C LEU A 130 20.24 6.16 -37.84
N SER A 131 19.94 7.36 -38.32
CA SER A 131 19.64 7.65 -39.73
C SER A 131 20.82 8.29 -40.48
N ASP A 132 21.97 8.46 -39.82
CA ASP A 132 23.26 8.90 -40.35
C ASP A 132 24.22 7.70 -40.42
#